data_AF-Q2U271-F1
#
_entry.id   AF-Q2U271-F1
#
_cell.length_a   1.000
_cell.length_b   1.000
_cell.length_c   1.000
_cell.angle_alpha   90.00
_cell.angle_beta   90.00
_cell.angle_gamma   90.00
#
_symmetry.space_group_name_H-M   'P 1'
#
loop_
_entity.id
_entity.type
_entity.pdbx_description
1 polymer ?
#
loop_
_entity_poly.entity_id
_entity_poly.type
_entity_poly.pdbx_seq_one_letter_code
_entity_poly.pdbx_strand_id
1 'polypeptide(L)'
;MFKGSRRMKTLIISRDMPVPQEYITKFLGSLPLLENIKIYKARTSPSSKVQWPSELPHLRSIILGTTEGSWLNGHTSALHIPRKQPDLPYSIANLEELCLNSDPDVFFPYPPSFNPIDFSRLLRLDLSGIYISDEFTLPPSLEYLRICGGAATEEFPFSNQRPVEFHKLKTLMFRDVPWVSNNTMLIFLVEAKAPLEVLHVDSCFRLRGTAFWHSLCQHANDLTELNVSHVIGINDNFSNQIVEKMHKLKVIYMSYTEITGISIKTFADARVSEGNVMRIERLHIKGCELVSPDAIAYGRAHGIEILT
;
A
#
# COMPACT_ATOMS: atom_id res chain seq x y z
N MET A 1 10.75 -31.57 -7.82
CA MET A 1 10.03 -31.21 -9.06
C MET A 1 10.81 -30.27 -9.99
N PHE A 2 11.98 -29.69 -9.61
CA PHE A 2 12.75 -28.77 -10.47
C PHE A 2 14.26 -29.06 -10.56
N LYS A 3 14.70 -30.33 -10.41
CA LYS A 3 16.14 -30.67 -10.31
C LYS A 3 16.99 -30.18 -11.51
N GLY A 4 16.37 -29.95 -12.68
CA GLY A 4 17.03 -29.41 -13.89
C GLY A 4 17.01 -27.88 -14.05
N SER A 5 16.22 -27.14 -13.27
CA SER A 5 15.95 -25.71 -13.49
C SER A 5 16.78 -24.80 -12.59
N ARG A 6 18.07 -25.12 -12.38
CA ARG A 6 18.96 -24.39 -11.45
C ARG A 6 19.24 -22.93 -11.83
N ARG A 7 18.92 -22.54 -13.06
CA ARG A 7 19.07 -21.16 -13.58
C ARG A 7 17.78 -20.33 -13.51
N MET A 8 16.72 -20.87 -12.93
CA MET A 8 15.45 -20.16 -12.81
C MET A 8 15.60 -18.99 -11.84
N LYS A 9 15.26 -17.79 -12.33
CA LYS A 9 15.26 -16.54 -11.54
C LYS A 9 13.88 -16.15 -11.02
N THR A 10 12.82 -16.62 -11.66
CA THR A 10 11.45 -16.25 -11.32
C THR A 10 10.58 -17.48 -11.31
N LEU A 11 9.86 -17.70 -10.21
CA LEU A 11 8.86 -18.74 -10.06
C LEU A 11 7.50 -18.09 -9.80
N ILE A 12 6.55 -18.32 -10.69
CA ILE A 12 5.17 -17.86 -10.55
C ILE A 12 4.28 -19.10 -10.58
N ILE A 13 3.49 -19.28 -9.53
CA ILE A 13 2.51 -20.37 -9.44
C ILE A 13 1.12 -19.78 -9.64
N SER A 14 0.32 -20.44 -10.48
CA SER A 14 -1.04 -20.00 -10.84
C SER A 14 -1.92 -19.77 -9.61
N ARG A 15 -2.88 -18.85 -9.74
CA ARG A 15 -3.88 -18.54 -8.70
C ARG A 15 -4.73 -19.74 -8.29
N ASP A 16 -4.93 -20.67 -9.21
CA ASP A 16 -5.78 -21.85 -8.96
C ASP A 16 -5.04 -22.98 -8.25
N MET A 17 -3.71 -22.91 -8.17
CA MET A 17 -2.88 -23.96 -7.62
C MET A 17 -2.51 -23.68 -6.16
N PRO A 18 -3.10 -24.40 -5.18
CA PRO A 18 -2.72 -24.25 -3.79
C PRO A 18 -1.30 -24.75 -3.54
N VAL A 19 -0.51 -24.01 -2.76
CA VAL A 19 0.87 -24.38 -2.43
C VAL A 19 1.08 -24.34 -0.92
N PRO A 20 1.22 -25.50 -0.26
CA PRO A 20 1.59 -25.57 1.14
C PRO A 20 2.97 -24.95 1.39
N GLN A 21 3.14 -24.28 2.53
CA GLN A 21 4.42 -23.71 2.99
C GLN A 21 5.62 -24.66 2.90
N GLU A 22 5.43 -25.96 3.18
CA GLU A 22 6.46 -26.99 2.98
C GLU A 22 7.00 -27.00 1.54
N TYR A 23 6.15 -26.80 0.54
CA TYR A 23 6.58 -26.76 -0.85
C TYR A 23 7.22 -25.44 -1.22
N ILE A 24 6.79 -24.34 -0.61
CA ILE A 24 7.42 -23.03 -0.79
C ILE A 24 8.89 -23.12 -0.38
N THR A 25 9.18 -23.64 0.81
CA THR A 25 10.56 -23.79 1.26
C THR A 25 11.37 -24.80 0.43
N LYS A 26 10.73 -25.87 -0.05
CA LYS A 26 11.36 -26.80 -1.02
C LYS A 26 11.70 -26.12 -2.34
N PHE A 27 10.86 -25.21 -2.85
CA PHE A 27 11.18 -24.43 -4.05
C PHE A 27 12.38 -23.54 -3.80
N LEU A 28 12.35 -22.76 -2.72
CA LEU A 28 13.46 -21.89 -2.30
C LEU A 28 14.78 -22.67 -2.16
N GLY A 29 14.77 -23.86 -1.55
CA GLY A 29 15.97 -24.68 -1.38
C GLY A 29 16.46 -25.38 -2.66
N SER A 30 15.58 -25.56 -3.65
CA SER A 30 15.93 -26.24 -4.91
C SER A 30 16.32 -25.29 -6.06
N LEU A 31 16.09 -23.99 -5.89
CA LEU A 31 16.28 -22.95 -6.90
C LEU A 31 17.28 -21.89 -6.37
N PRO A 32 18.60 -22.16 -6.42
CA PRO A 32 19.60 -21.33 -5.75
C PRO A 32 19.75 -19.92 -6.35
N LEU A 33 19.36 -19.73 -7.62
CA LEU A 33 19.42 -18.44 -8.33
C LEU A 33 18.07 -17.72 -8.36
N LEU A 34 17.11 -18.16 -7.55
CA LEU A 34 15.78 -17.57 -7.53
C LEU A 34 15.84 -16.14 -6.98
N GLU A 35 15.38 -15.19 -7.78
CA GLU A 35 15.27 -13.77 -7.44
C GLU A 35 13.85 -13.42 -7.02
N ASN A 36 12.83 -14.06 -7.60
CA ASN A 36 11.43 -13.71 -7.40
C ASN A 36 10.55 -14.95 -7.22
N ILE A 37 9.71 -14.97 -6.18
CA ILE A 37 8.69 -15.99 -5.98
C ILE A 37 7.30 -15.37 -5.82
N LYS A 38 6.33 -15.87 -6.59
CA LYS A 38 4.94 -15.41 -6.56
C LYS A 38 3.98 -16.59 -6.44
N ILE A 39 3.24 -16.63 -5.34
CA ILE A 39 2.31 -17.70 -5.00
C ILE A 39 1.03 -17.08 -4.46
N TYR A 40 -0.04 -17.10 -5.25
CA TYR A 40 -1.28 -16.41 -4.87
C TYR A 40 -2.20 -17.21 -3.95
N LYS A 41 -1.94 -18.52 -3.78
CA LYS A 41 -2.76 -19.44 -2.98
C LYS A 41 -1.89 -20.32 -2.07
N ALA A 42 -1.09 -19.68 -1.23
CA ALA A 42 -0.32 -20.33 -0.20
C ALA A 42 -1.25 -21.01 0.82
N ARG A 43 -0.79 -22.11 1.40
CA ARG A 43 -1.52 -22.91 2.39
C ARG A 43 -0.61 -23.18 3.59
N THR A 44 -1.22 -23.38 4.74
CA THR A 44 -0.52 -23.81 5.95
C THR A 44 0.16 -25.16 5.76
N SER A 45 1.13 -25.48 6.60
CA SER A 45 1.79 -26.78 6.62
C SER A 45 2.17 -27.14 8.04
N PRO A 46 2.24 -28.44 8.42
CA PRO A 46 2.75 -28.84 9.73
C PRO A 46 4.14 -28.24 9.96
N SER A 47 4.37 -27.60 11.11
CA SER A 47 5.62 -26.87 11.39
C SER A 47 6.86 -27.77 11.30
N SER A 48 6.72 -29.06 11.58
CA SER A 48 7.79 -30.06 11.46
C SER A 48 8.30 -30.26 10.03
N LYS A 49 7.53 -29.85 9.01
CA LYS A 49 7.89 -29.99 7.59
C LYS A 49 8.40 -28.70 6.96
N VAL A 50 8.29 -27.56 7.66
CA VAL A 50 8.70 -26.27 7.12
C VAL A 50 10.12 -25.96 7.59
N GLN A 51 11.05 -26.04 6.65
CA GLN A 51 12.46 -25.69 6.88
C GLN A 51 12.88 -24.69 5.81
N TRP A 52 13.01 -23.42 6.21
CA TRP A 52 13.53 -22.38 5.34
C TRP A 52 15.02 -22.63 5.05
N PRO A 53 15.48 -22.42 3.81
CA PRO A 53 16.91 -22.47 3.49
C PRO A 53 17.69 -21.47 4.34
N SER A 54 18.91 -21.84 4.74
CA SER A 54 19.80 -20.98 5.53
C SER A 54 20.27 -19.75 4.75
N GLU A 55 20.37 -19.87 3.42
CA GLU A 55 20.87 -18.81 2.54
C GLU A 55 20.02 -18.71 1.28
N LEU A 56 19.54 -17.51 0.97
CA LEU A 56 18.83 -17.16 -0.25
C LEU A 56 19.42 -15.86 -0.83
N PRO A 57 20.69 -15.88 -1.26
CA PRO A 57 21.46 -14.67 -1.55
C PRO A 57 20.91 -13.87 -2.74
N HIS A 58 20.17 -14.51 -3.64
CA HIS A 58 19.61 -13.86 -4.83
C HIS A 58 18.16 -13.41 -4.65
N LEU A 59 17.48 -13.84 -3.59
CA LEU A 59 16.05 -13.59 -3.42
C LEU A 59 15.80 -12.10 -3.10
N ARG A 60 15.02 -11.44 -3.96
CA ARG A 60 14.72 -10.01 -3.91
C ARG A 60 13.22 -9.73 -3.78
N SER A 61 12.35 -10.62 -4.26
CA SER A 61 10.89 -10.44 -4.20
C SER A 61 10.17 -11.69 -3.71
N ILE A 62 9.28 -11.50 -2.72
CA ILE A 62 8.34 -12.51 -2.23
C ILE A 62 6.92 -11.95 -2.32
N ILE A 63 6.06 -12.65 -3.05
CA ILE A 63 4.62 -12.35 -3.13
C ILE A 63 3.84 -13.59 -2.72
N LEU A 64 3.13 -13.52 -1.60
CA LEU A 64 2.30 -14.60 -1.08
C LEU A 64 0.85 -14.12 -0.88
N GLY A 65 -0.10 -14.94 -1.32
CA GLY A 65 -1.53 -14.75 -1.07
C GLY A 65 -2.14 -15.98 -0.39
N THR A 66 -3.15 -15.79 0.45
CA THR A 66 -3.89 -16.88 1.10
C THR A 66 -5.36 -16.50 1.29
N THR A 67 -6.22 -17.52 1.33
CA THR A 67 -7.59 -17.42 1.82
C THR A 67 -7.79 -18.21 3.12
N GLU A 68 -6.72 -18.78 3.68
CA GLU A 68 -6.75 -19.45 4.99
C GLU A 68 -6.50 -18.48 6.13
N GLY A 69 -7.20 -18.68 7.24
CA GLY A 69 -6.88 -18.03 8.52
C GLY A 69 -5.60 -18.58 9.17
N SER A 70 -5.13 -17.92 10.23
CA SER A 70 -3.82 -18.17 10.84
C SER A 70 -3.77 -19.22 11.98
N TRP A 71 -4.88 -19.86 12.36
CA TRP A 71 -5.06 -20.49 13.69
C TRP A 71 -4.95 -22.02 13.74
N LEU A 72 -3.90 -22.57 13.15
CA LEU A 72 -3.64 -24.01 13.29
C LEU A 72 -2.42 -24.21 14.20
N ASN A 73 -2.67 -24.50 15.48
CA ASN A 73 -1.62 -24.91 16.41
C ASN A 73 -0.81 -26.07 15.81
N GLY A 74 0.51 -25.99 15.89
CA GLY A 74 1.42 -26.99 15.28
C GLY A 74 1.59 -26.85 13.76
N HIS A 75 1.00 -25.83 13.13
CA HIS A 75 1.21 -25.51 11.73
C HIS A 75 1.92 -24.16 11.56
N THR A 76 2.70 -24.06 10.50
CA THR A 76 3.24 -22.80 9.98
C THR A 76 2.19 -22.11 9.12
N SER A 77 2.03 -20.81 9.32
CA SER A 77 1.02 -19.98 8.67
C SER A 77 1.28 -19.85 7.16
N ALA A 78 0.23 -19.75 6.34
CA ALA A 78 0.33 -19.69 4.88
C ALA A 78 1.20 -18.53 4.35
N LEU A 79 1.22 -17.39 5.04
CA LEU A 79 2.03 -16.21 4.74
C LEU A 79 3.30 -16.11 5.61
N HIS A 80 3.79 -17.23 6.14
CA HIS A 80 4.95 -17.22 7.02
C HIS A 80 6.20 -16.70 6.29
N ILE A 81 6.87 -15.76 6.96
CA ILE A 81 8.20 -15.25 6.66
C ILE A 81 9.04 -15.42 7.94
N PRO A 82 10.27 -15.96 7.87
CA PRO A 82 11.09 -16.21 9.05
C PRO A 82 11.49 -14.90 9.74
N ARG A 83 11.59 -14.87 11.07
CA ARG A 83 12.21 -13.74 11.80
C ARG A 83 13.72 -13.82 11.70
N LYS A 84 14.40 -12.67 11.76
CA LYS A 84 15.84 -12.64 11.99
C LYS A 84 16.15 -13.15 13.40
N GLN A 85 17.06 -14.11 13.50
CA GLN A 85 17.61 -14.54 14.79
C GLN A 85 18.86 -13.71 15.10
N PRO A 86 19.12 -13.31 16.36
CA PRO A 86 20.23 -12.42 16.72
C PRO A 86 21.61 -12.92 16.25
N ASP A 87 21.85 -14.23 16.34
CA ASP A 87 23.18 -14.82 16.15
C ASP A 87 23.40 -15.42 14.75
N LEU A 88 22.40 -15.36 13.86
CA LEU A 88 22.46 -16.00 12.55
C LEU A 88 22.34 -14.97 11.41
N PRO A 89 23.10 -15.16 10.30
CA PRO A 89 22.84 -14.45 9.07
C PRO A 89 21.38 -14.60 8.65
N TYR A 90 20.76 -13.49 8.28
CA TYR A 90 19.36 -13.54 7.86
C TYR A 90 19.27 -14.11 6.44
N SER A 91 18.58 -15.23 6.28
CA SER A 91 18.54 -15.99 5.02
C SER A 91 18.05 -15.17 3.82
N ILE A 92 17.21 -14.17 4.05
CA ILE A 92 16.57 -13.30 3.04
C ILE A 92 16.97 -11.83 3.22
N ALA A 93 18.21 -11.56 3.61
CA ALA A 93 18.72 -10.20 3.85
C ALA A 93 18.68 -9.27 2.61
N ASN A 94 18.60 -9.83 1.39
CA ASN A 94 18.58 -9.07 0.14
C ASN A 94 17.16 -8.76 -0.38
N LEU A 95 16.13 -9.00 0.44
CA LEU A 95 14.74 -8.75 0.06
C LEU A 95 14.49 -7.25 -0.18
N GLU A 96 13.96 -6.93 -1.35
CA GLU A 96 13.59 -5.58 -1.80
C GLU A 96 12.07 -5.39 -1.91
N GLU A 97 11.33 -6.47 -2.18
CA GLU A 97 9.86 -6.46 -2.27
C GLU A 97 9.25 -7.57 -1.41
N LEU A 98 8.29 -7.19 -0.57
CA LEU A 98 7.44 -8.10 0.18
C LEU A 98 5.97 -7.74 -0.01
N CYS A 99 5.21 -8.67 -0.59
CA CYS A 99 3.77 -8.54 -0.77
C CYS A 99 3.04 -9.70 -0.12
N LEU A 100 2.20 -9.43 0.87
CA LEU A 100 1.45 -10.45 1.62
C LEU A 100 -0.04 -10.11 1.61
N ASN A 101 -0.85 -11.02 1.05
CA ASN A 101 -2.29 -10.83 0.95
C ASN A 101 -3.05 -11.94 1.69
N SER A 102 -3.77 -11.56 2.73
CA SER A 102 -4.71 -12.40 3.46
C SER A 102 -6.13 -11.97 3.13
N ASP A 103 -6.89 -12.86 2.51
CA ASP A 103 -8.30 -12.65 2.13
C ASP A 103 -9.15 -13.87 2.54
N PRO A 104 -9.32 -14.13 3.86
CA PRO A 104 -10.10 -15.26 4.33
C PRO A 104 -11.61 -15.00 4.20
N ASP A 105 -12.38 -16.06 3.95
CA ASP A 105 -13.86 -15.99 3.81
C ASP A 105 -14.54 -15.33 5.03
N VAL A 106 -13.95 -15.53 6.21
CA VAL A 106 -14.34 -14.84 7.44
C VAL A 106 -13.18 -13.96 7.86
N PHE A 107 -13.42 -12.66 7.95
CA PHE A 107 -12.39 -11.71 8.36
C PHE A 107 -11.80 -12.12 9.71
N PHE A 108 -10.50 -12.36 9.69
CA PHE A 108 -9.72 -12.61 10.88
C PHE A 108 -8.35 -11.94 10.73
N PRO A 109 -7.93 -11.07 11.66
CA PRO A 109 -6.63 -10.41 11.60
C PRO A 109 -5.48 -11.41 11.48
N TYR A 110 -4.67 -11.31 10.42
CA TYR A 110 -3.58 -12.25 10.18
C TYR A 110 -2.28 -11.79 10.88
N PRO A 111 -1.82 -12.43 11.96
CA PRO A 111 -0.62 -12.00 12.68
C PRO A 111 0.64 -12.23 11.83
N PRO A 112 1.50 -11.21 11.65
CA PRO A 112 2.73 -11.35 10.89
C PRO A 112 3.75 -12.14 11.70
N SER A 113 4.44 -13.07 11.02
CA SER A 113 5.52 -13.82 11.64
C SER A 113 6.88 -13.12 11.52
N PHE A 114 6.94 -11.89 11.00
CA PHE A 114 8.17 -11.15 10.69
C PHE A 114 8.08 -9.71 11.18
N ASN A 115 9.21 -8.99 11.17
CA ASN A 115 9.25 -7.55 11.36
C ASN A 115 9.90 -6.88 10.15
N PRO A 116 9.26 -5.90 9.48
CA PRO A 116 9.83 -5.29 8.28
C PRO A 116 11.22 -4.66 8.48
N ILE A 117 11.51 -4.17 9.69
CA ILE A 117 12.81 -3.58 10.02
C ILE A 117 13.98 -4.56 9.85
N ASP A 118 13.73 -5.87 9.87
CA ASP A 118 14.75 -6.89 9.64
C ASP A 118 15.27 -6.89 8.19
N PHE A 119 14.53 -6.28 7.25
CA PHE A 119 14.88 -6.18 5.85
C PHE A 119 15.47 -4.82 5.51
N SER A 120 16.79 -4.67 5.68
CA SER A 120 17.49 -3.40 5.45
C SER A 120 17.37 -2.86 4.02
N ARG A 121 17.15 -3.75 3.03
CA ARG A 121 17.02 -3.40 1.60
C ARG A 121 15.58 -3.31 1.11
N LEU A 122 14.59 -3.42 2.00
CA LEU A 122 13.19 -3.42 1.60
C LEU A 122 12.78 -2.06 1.04
N LEU A 123 12.41 -2.04 -0.24
CA LEU A 123 11.95 -0.86 -0.96
C LEU A 123 10.42 -0.85 -1.05
N ARG A 124 9.80 -2.02 -1.17
CA ARG A 124 8.36 -2.17 -1.39
C ARG A 124 7.73 -3.11 -0.36
N LEU A 125 6.78 -2.58 0.40
CA LEU A 125 5.95 -3.34 1.33
C LEU A 125 4.47 -3.18 0.97
N ASP A 126 3.80 -4.29 0.66
CA ASP A 126 2.39 -4.34 0.30
C ASP A 126 1.67 -5.40 1.15
N LEU A 127 0.82 -4.96 2.07
CA LEU A 127 0.15 -5.80 3.05
C LEU A 127 -1.36 -5.70 2.89
N SER A 128 -2.05 -6.83 2.85
CA SER A 128 -3.51 -6.90 2.80
C SER A 128 -4.04 -7.89 3.82
N GLY A 129 -5.01 -7.47 4.63
CA GLY A 129 -5.62 -8.30 5.69
C GLY A 129 -4.69 -8.68 6.85
N ILE A 130 -3.54 -8.01 6.99
CA ILE A 130 -2.54 -8.29 8.02
C ILE A 130 -2.84 -7.51 9.31
N TYR A 131 -2.54 -8.11 10.46
CA TYR A 131 -2.57 -7.46 11.76
C TYR A 131 -1.26 -6.73 12.05
N ILE A 132 -1.31 -5.45 12.40
CA ILE A 132 -0.11 -4.66 12.74
C ILE A 132 -0.09 -4.45 14.25
N SER A 133 0.93 -5.01 14.92
CA SER A 133 1.09 -4.94 16.37
C SER A 133 2.11 -3.89 16.78
N ASP A 134 2.20 -3.63 18.09
CA ASP A 134 3.11 -2.64 18.70
C ASP A 134 4.61 -2.93 18.54
N GLU A 135 4.98 -4.05 17.93
CA GLU A 135 6.38 -4.39 17.59
C GLU A 135 6.70 -4.15 16.10
N PHE A 136 5.69 -3.89 15.28
CA PHE A 136 5.82 -3.79 13.83
C PHE A 136 6.50 -2.48 13.42
N THR A 137 7.74 -2.55 12.93
CA THR A 137 8.55 -1.36 12.63
C THR A 137 8.85 -1.29 11.14
N LEU A 138 8.63 -0.12 10.54
CA LEU A 138 8.89 0.10 9.11
C LEU A 138 10.36 0.51 8.87
N PRO A 139 11.06 -0.05 7.87
CA PRO A 139 12.43 0.32 7.58
C PRO A 139 12.51 1.68 6.84
N PRO A 140 13.58 2.46 7.06
CA PRO A 140 13.77 3.78 6.42
C PRO A 140 14.09 3.69 4.93
N SER A 141 14.38 2.49 4.41
CA SER A 141 14.65 2.22 3.00
C SER A 141 13.41 2.20 2.11
N LEU A 142 12.20 2.18 2.69
CA LEU A 142 10.96 2.09 1.93
C LEU A 142 10.79 3.23 0.92
N GLU A 143 10.43 2.85 -0.29
CA GLU A 143 10.00 3.72 -1.38
C GLU A 143 8.49 3.61 -1.63
N TYR A 144 7.91 2.45 -1.32
CA TYR A 144 6.49 2.13 -1.51
C TYR A 144 5.93 1.42 -0.27
N LEU A 145 4.85 1.97 0.29
CA LEU A 145 4.06 1.36 1.34
C LEU A 145 2.59 1.30 0.92
N ARG A 146 2.04 0.09 0.89
CA ARG A 146 0.60 -0.14 0.74
C ARG A 146 0.07 -1.03 1.85
N ILE A 147 -1.02 -0.61 2.47
CA ILE A 147 -1.77 -1.38 3.45
C ILE A 147 -3.25 -1.36 3.06
N CYS A 148 -3.85 -2.55 2.97
CA CYS A 148 -5.23 -2.76 2.54
C CYS A 148 -5.97 -3.59 3.59
N GLY A 149 -7.05 -3.08 4.17
CA GLY A 149 -7.75 -3.80 5.23
C GLY A 149 -6.86 -4.04 6.46
N GLY A 150 -7.20 -5.11 7.19
CA GLY A 150 -6.46 -5.55 8.36
C GLY A 150 -6.90 -4.86 9.65
N ALA A 151 -6.11 -5.06 10.71
CA ALA A 151 -6.38 -4.49 12.02
C ALA A 151 -5.07 -4.05 12.67
N ALA A 152 -5.16 -3.17 13.66
CA ALA A 152 -4.00 -2.75 14.41
C ALA A 152 -4.36 -2.38 15.86
N THR A 153 -3.35 -2.34 16.72
CA THR A 153 -3.47 -2.01 18.15
C THR A 153 -3.77 -0.53 18.40
N GLU A 154 -3.12 0.36 17.64
CA GLU A 154 -3.10 1.81 17.89
C GLU A 154 -3.42 2.65 16.64
N GLU A 155 -3.65 3.95 16.84
CA GLU A 155 -3.91 4.93 15.75
C GLU A 155 -2.71 5.12 14.80
N PHE A 156 -1.49 4.98 15.33
CA PHE A 156 -0.27 4.80 14.55
C PHE A 156 0.41 3.52 15.03
N PRO A 157 0.19 2.39 14.34
CA PRO A 157 0.56 1.08 14.88
C PRO A 157 2.01 0.69 14.60
N PHE A 158 2.85 1.64 14.20
CA PHE A 158 4.26 1.37 13.92
C PHE A 158 5.12 1.79 15.10
N SER A 159 5.99 0.88 15.56
CA SER A 159 6.87 1.07 16.73
C SER A 159 8.09 1.96 16.45
N ASN A 160 8.12 2.64 15.30
CA ASN A 160 9.22 3.49 14.90
C ASN A 160 9.51 4.53 16.00
N GLN A 161 10.75 4.56 16.48
CA GLN A 161 11.19 5.60 17.42
C GLN A 161 11.03 6.96 16.76
N ARG A 162 10.43 7.91 17.49
CA ARG A 162 10.25 9.28 17.00
C ARG A 162 11.53 10.09 17.17
N PRO A 163 11.89 10.96 16.20
CA PRO A 163 11.15 11.25 14.97
C PRO A 163 11.25 10.11 13.95
N VAL A 164 10.13 9.79 13.30
CA VAL A 164 10.09 8.81 12.21
C VAL A 164 10.65 9.49 10.97
N GLU A 165 11.49 8.82 10.18
CA GLU A 165 12.04 9.39 8.93
C GLU A 165 11.96 8.39 7.77
N PHE A 166 11.29 8.80 6.69
CA PHE A 166 11.09 8.02 5.47
C PHE A 166 11.46 8.83 4.22
N HIS A 167 12.71 9.29 4.16
CA HIS A 167 13.23 10.17 3.09
C HIS A 167 13.15 9.61 1.67
N LYS A 168 12.86 8.31 1.52
CA LYS A 168 12.73 7.63 0.23
C LYS A 168 11.29 7.29 -0.14
N LEU A 169 10.34 7.45 0.78
CA LEU A 169 8.97 7.02 0.59
C LEU A 169 8.26 7.95 -0.39
N LYS A 170 7.97 7.42 -1.58
CA LYS A 170 7.32 8.14 -2.68
C LYS A 170 5.85 7.78 -2.82
N THR A 171 5.49 6.55 -2.47
CA THR A 171 4.13 6.04 -2.61
C THR A 171 3.61 5.55 -1.27
N LEU A 172 2.51 6.15 -0.82
CA LEU A 172 1.79 5.76 0.39
C LEU A 172 0.34 5.45 0.04
N MET A 173 -0.12 4.25 0.36
CA MET A 173 -1.48 3.80 0.05
C MET A 173 -2.12 3.12 1.25
N PHE A 174 -3.20 3.70 1.76
CA PHE A 174 -4.11 3.10 2.72
C PHE A 174 -5.47 2.89 2.06
N ARG A 175 -5.95 1.66 2.03
CA ARG A 175 -7.29 1.31 1.55
C ARG A 175 -8.04 0.50 2.57
N ASP A 176 -9.24 0.93 2.93
CA ASP A 176 -10.11 0.20 3.87
C ASP A 176 -9.40 -0.08 5.21
N VAL A 177 -8.59 0.88 5.68
CA VAL A 177 -7.77 0.69 6.87
C VAL A 177 -8.44 1.37 8.07
N PRO A 178 -9.00 0.61 9.03
CA PRO A 178 -9.89 1.15 10.07
C PRO A 178 -9.20 2.05 11.09
N TRP A 179 -7.88 1.94 11.22
CA TRP A 179 -7.08 2.69 12.18
C TRP A 179 -6.47 3.97 11.59
N VAL A 180 -6.47 4.15 10.27
CA VAL A 180 -5.89 5.34 9.62
C VAL A 180 -6.78 6.56 9.88
N SER A 181 -6.20 7.56 10.54
CA SER A 181 -6.86 8.82 10.90
C SER A 181 -6.07 10.04 10.40
N ASN A 182 -6.59 11.23 10.70
CA ASN A 182 -5.86 12.49 10.49
C ASN A 182 -4.50 12.51 11.21
N ASN A 183 -4.39 11.96 12.43
CA ASN A 183 -3.12 11.90 13.18
C ASN A 183 -2.10 10.99 12.48
N THR A 184 -2.54 9.82 12.01
CA THR A 184 -1.70 8.91 11.22
C THR A 184 -1.12 9.65 10.00
N MET A 185 -1.96 10.41 9.30
CA MET A 185 -1.55 11.16 8.12
C MET A 185 -0.61 12.32 8.45
N LEU A 186 -0.81 13.03 9.55
CA LEU A 186 0.10 14.09 10.01
C LEU A 186 1.52 13.57 10.22
N ILE A 187 1.68 12.36 10.77
CA ILE A 187 3.00 11.76 10.96
C ILE A 187 3.69 11.56 9.61
N PHE A 188 3.02 11.00 8.60
CA PHE A 188 3.63 10.80 7.28
C PHE A 188 3.87 12.11 6.50
N LEU A 189 2.98 13.08 6.63
CA LEU A 189 3.06 14.35 5.89
C LEU A 189 4.06 15.33 6.52
N VAL A 190 4.20 15.33 7.85
CA VAL A 190 4.95 16.35 8.59
C VAL A 190 6.20 15.76 9.23
N GLU A 191 6.05 14.72 10.05
CA GLU A 191 7.16 14.17 10.84
C GLU A 191 8.13 13.35 9.97
N ALA A 192 7.58 12.52 9.08
CA ALA A 192 8.33 11.53 8.31
C ALA A 192 9.26 12.11 7.23
N LYS A 193 9.07 13.39 6.86
CA LYS A 193 9.79 14.04 5.75
C LYS A 193 9.76 13.22 4.45
N ALA A 194 8.65 12.51 4.20
CA ALA A 194 8.49 11.65 3.05
C ALA A 194 8.25 12.48 1.77
N PRO A 195 9.05 12.32 0.70
CA PRO A 195 8.84 13.02 -0.57
C PRO A 195 7.72 12.34 -1.38
N LEU A 196 6.49 12.40 -0.88
CA LEU A 196 5.36 11.70 -1.47
C LEU A 196 5.02 12.27 -2.85
N GLU A 197 5.03 11.39 -3.85
CA GLU A 197 4.58 11.64 -5.23
C GLU A 197 3.18 11.05 -5.48
N VAL A 198 2.82 9.99 -4.73
CA VAL A 198 1.54 9.28 -4.82
C VAL A 198 0.96 9.04 -3.42
N LEU A 199 -0.26 9.53 -3.17
CA LEU A 199 -0.97 9.33 -1.92
C LEU A 199 -2.39 8.81 -2.14
N HIS A 200 -2.66 7.61 -1.63
CA HIS A 200 -4.00 7.03 -1.67
C HIS A 200 -4.51 6.80 -0.25
N VAL A 201 -5.65 7.39 0.07
CA VAL A 201 -6.40 7.19 1.32
C VAL A 201 -7.86 6.95 0.94
N ASP A 202 -8.21 5.68 0.80
CA ASP A 202 -9.52 5.23 0.27
C ASP A 202 -10.25 4.45 1.35
N SER A 203 -11.52 4.76 1.58
CA SER A 203 -12.38 4.03 2.54
C SER A 203 -11.82 3.98 3.97
N CYS A 204 -11.00 4.97 4.37
CA CYS A 204 -10.45 5.09 5.71
C CYS A 204 -11.40 5.92 6.59
N PHE A 205 -12.39 5.28 7.23
CA PHE A 205 -13.52 5.97 7.86
C PHE A 205 -13.19 6.89 9.05
N ARG A 206 -12.00 6.75 9.67
CA ARG A 206 -11.52 7.66 10.72
C ARG A 206 -10.87 8.92 10.15
N LEU A 207 -10.55 8.95 8.86
CA LEU A 207 -10.03 10.12 8.18
C LEU A 207 -11.17 11.08 7.82
N ARG A 208 -11.09 12.33 8.28
CA ARG A 208 -12.03 13.39 7.94
C ARG A 208 -11.37 14.37 6.97
N GLY A 209 -12.01 14.59 5.82
CA GLY A 209 -11.48 15.42 4.75
C GLY A 209 -11.13 16.84 5.21
N THR A 210 -12.02 17.49 5.96
CA THR A 210 -11.88 18.90 6.40
C THR A 210 -10.62 19.17 7.22
N ALA A 211 -10.21 18.23 8.09
CA ALA A 211 -8.99 18.36 8.88
C ALA A 211 -7.73 17.87 8.13
N PHE A 212 -7.91 16.98 7.16
CA PHE A 212 -6.81 16.34 6.42
C PHE A 212 -6.20 17.27 5.37
N TRP A 213 -7.04 17.95 4.59
CA TRP A 213 -6.58 18.65 3.40
C TRP A 213 -5.68 19.86 3.72
N HIS A 214 -5.84 20.50 4.90
CA HIS A 214 -5.02 21.67 5.26
C HIS A 214 -3.53 21.30 5.34
N SER A 215 -3.25 20.22 6.08
CA SER A 215 -1.90 19.67 6.20
C SER A 215 -1.42 19.09 4.88
N LEU A 216 -2.29 18.41 4.13
CA LEU A 216 -1.95 17.89 2.80
C LEU A 216 -1.43 19.01 1.87
N CYS A 217 -2.20 20.10 1.73
CA CYS A 217 -1.85 21.19 0.83
C CYS A 217 -0.63 22.00 1.31
N GLN A 218 -0.28 21.92 2.60
CA GLN A 218 0.90 22.61 3.14
C GLN A 218 2.19 21.80 2.94
N HIS A 219 2.09 20.46 3.04
CA HIS A 219 3.27 19.60 3.15
C HIS A 219 3.51 18.69 1.95
N ALA A 220 2.50 18.43 1.11
CA ALA A 220 2.57 17.45 0.03
C ALA A 220 2.64 18.09 -1.37
N ASN A 221 3.51 19.10 -1.54
CA ASN A 221 3.59 19.90 -2.76
C ASN A 221 4.12 19.12 -3.98
N ASP A 222 4.75 17.96 -3.76
CA ASP A 222 5.30 17.09 -4.80
C ASP A 222 4.33 16.01 -5.29
N LEU A 223 3.12 15.96 -4.73
CA LEU A 223 2.11 14.98 -5.15
C LEU A 223 1.70 15.17 -6.61
N THR A 224 1.68 14.05 -7.32
CA THR A 224 1.23 13.93 -8.71
C THR A 224 -0.07 13.14 -8.83
N GLU A 225 -0.34 12.24 -7.87
CA GLU A 225 -1.55 11.43 -7.79
C GLU A 225 -2.12 11.42 -6.36
N LEU A 226 -3.41 11.71 -6.24
CA LEU A 226 -4.15 11.74 -4.98
C LEU A 226 -5.44 10.93 -5.10
N ASN A 227 -5.63 9.96 -4.20
CA ASN A 227 -6.90 9.26 -4.07
C ASN A 227 -7.50 9.52 -2.68
N VAL A 228 -8.69 10.11 -2.66
CA VAL A 228 -9.50 10.41 -1.46
C VAL A 228 -10.92 9.85 -1.62
N SER A 229 -11.07 8.77 -2.38
CA SER A 229 -12.37 8.14 -2.62
C SER A 229 -12.96 7.61 -1.31
N HIS A 230 -14.28 7.71 -1.15
CA HIS A 230 -15.01 7.34 0.06
C HIS A 230 -14.56 8.05 1.35
N VAL A 231 -13.80 9.15 1.26
CA VAL A 231 -13.44 9.96 2.43
C VAL A 231 -14.55 10.98 2.70
N ILE A 232 -15.08 10.97 3.91
CA ILE A 232 -16.16 11.88 4.32
C ILE A 232 -15.63 13.32 4.45
N GLY A 233 -16.40 14.29 3.95
CA GLY A 233 -16.06 15.72 4.01
C GLY A 233 -15.16 16.19 2.88
N ILE A 234 -15.04 15.42 1.79
CA ILE A 234 -14.47 15.87 0.52
C ILE A 234 -15.60 16.51 -0.30
N ASN A 235 -15.57 17.83 -0.44
CA ASN A 235 -16.58 18.66 -1.08
C ASN A 235 -15.93 19.77 -1.94
N ASP A 236 -16.70 20.69 -2.52
CA ASP A 236 -16.16 21.70 -3.46
C ASP A 236 -15.06 22.61 -2.88
N ASN A 237 -15.04 22.85 -1.56
CA ASN A 237 -14.00 23.65 -0.91
C ASN A 237 -12.60 23.01 -1.01
N PHE A 238 -12.55 21.69 -1.14
CA PHE A 238 -11.31 20.95 -1.40
C PHE A 238 -10.67 21.38 -2.74
N SER A 239 -11.48 21.57 -3.78
CA SER A 239 -10.98 21.83 -5.14
C SER A 239 -10.28 23.18 -5.24
N ASN A 240 -10.84 24.22 -4.61
CA ASN A 240 -10.24 25.56 -4.61
C ASN A 240 -8.82 25.54 -4.02
N GLN A 241 -8.64 24.84 -2.91
CA GLN A 241 -7.37 24.85 -2.18
C GLN A 241 -6.29 23.98 -2.83
N ILE A 242 -6.71 22.88 -3.46
CA ILE A 242 -5.82 22.07 -4.27
C ILE A 242 -5.32 22.86 -5.49
N VAL A 243 -6.20 23.58 -6.19
CA VAL A 243 -5.81 24.42 -7.35
C VAL A 243 -4.75 25.44 -6.96
N GLU A 244 -4.89 26.07 -5.79
CA GLU A 244 -3.99 27.12 -5.31
C GLU A 244 -2.61 26.60 -4.89
N LYS A 245 -2.52 25.39 -4.34
CA LYS A 245 -1.32 24.93 -3.62
C LYS A 245 -0.60 23.74 -4.26
N MET A 246 -1.32 22.89 -5.00
CA MET A 246 -0.80 21.59 -5.46
C MET A 246 -0.52 21.57 -6.96
N HIS A 247 0.39 22.41 -7.43
CA HIS A 247 0.64 22.64 -8.86
C HIS A 247 1.15 21.41 -9.64
N LYS A 248 1.75 20.43 -8.97
CA LYS A 248 2.26 19.18 -9.58
C LYS A 248 1.21 18.08 -9.70
N LEU A 249 0.05 18.24 -9.06
CA LEU A 249 -1.01 17.24 -9.04
C LEU A 249 -1.62 17.12 -10.44
N LYS A 250 -1.78 15.88 -10.90
CA LYS A 250 -2.28 15.55 -12.25
C LYS A 250 -3.50 14.65 -12.23
N VAL A 251 -3.57 13.74 -11.24
CA VAL A 251 -4.62 12.73 -11.14
C VAL A 251 -5.29 12.81 -9.78
N ILE A 252 -6.62 12.92 -9.76
CA ILE A 252 -7.40 12.89 -8.53
C ILE A 252 -8.51 11.84 -8.61
N TYR A 253 -8.60 11.00 -7.58
CA TYR A 253 -9.74 10.12 -7.36
C TYR A 253 -10.56 10.65 -6.19
N MET A 254 -11.82 10.98 -6.47
CA MET A 254 -12.79 11.50 -5.52
C MET A 254 -14.09 10.69 -5.61
N SER A 255 -14.02 9.43 -6.00
CA SER A 255 -15.22 8.60 -6.17
C SER A 255 -15.97 8.46 -4.84
N TYR A 256 -17.30 8.49 -4.90
CA TYR A 256 -18.20 8.42 -3.74
C TYR A 256 -17.90 9.48 -2.68
N THR A 257 -17.75 10.73 -3.12
CA THR A 257 -17.59 11.92 -2.25
C THR A 257 -18.71 12.94 -2.50
N GLU A 258 -18.71 14.04 -1.73
CA GLU A 258 -19.74 15.07 -1.72
C GLU A 258 -19.44 16.23 -2.68
N ILE A 259 -18.54 16.03 -3.65
CA ILE A 259 -18.26 17.03 -4.69
C ILE A 259 -19.46 17.24 -5.60
N THR A 260 -19.59 18.45 -6.14
CA THR A 260 -20.62 18.79 -7.11
C THR A 260 -20.00 19.15 -8.46
N GLY A 261 -20.82 19.62 -9.40
CA GLY A 261 -20.32 20.21 -10.64
C GLY A 261 -19.38 21.42 -10.44
N ILE A 262 -19.42 22.06 -9.27
CA ILE A 262 -18.53 23.18 -8.92
C ILE A 262 -17.07 22.72 -8.91
N SER A 263 -16.74 21.59 -8.25
CA SER A 263 -15.39 21.01 -8.29
C SER A 263 -14.84 20.84 -9.70
N ILE A 264 -15.64 20.26 -10.61
CA ILE A 264 -15.20 20.02 -12.00
C ILE A 264 -14.95 21.34 -12.72
N LYS A 265 -15.87 22.29 -12.54
CA LYS A 265 -15.72 23.63 -13.11
C LYS A 265 -14.45 24.32 -12.58
N THR A 266 -14.21 24.29 -11.27
CA THR A 266 -13.00 24.83 -10.64
C THR A 266 -11.72 24.26 -11.28
N PHE A 267 -11.65 22.94 -11.48
CA PHE A 267 -10.48 22.33 -12.13
C PHE A 267 -10.35 22.68 -13.62
N ALA A 268 -11.46 22.82 -14.33
CA ALA A 268 -11.47 23.23 -15.74
C ALA A 268 -11.05 24.69 -15.90
N ASP A 269 -11.59 25.60 -15.09
CA ASP A 269 -11.28 27.04 -15.10
C ASP A 269 -9.79 27.28 -14.74
N ALA A 270 -9.28 26.54 -13.75
CA ALA A 270 -7.87 26.58 -13.34
C ALA A 270 -6.91 26.24 -14.50
N ARG A 271 -7.32 25.35 -15.41
CA ARG A 271 -6.50 24.91 -16.54
C ARG A 271 -6.38 25.98 -17.64
N VAL A 272 -7.40 26.81 -17.81
CA VAL A 272 -7.45 27.89 -18.82
C VAL A 272 -6.80 29.18 -18.32
N SER A 273 -6.69 29.32 -16.99
CA SER A 273 -6.13 30.52 -16.37
C SER A 273 -4.65 30.72 -16.74
N GLU A 274 -4.28 31.98 -17.04
CA GLU A 274 -2.90 32.37 -17.28
C GLU A 274 -2.09 32.31 -15.97
N GLY A 275 -1.01 31.52 -15.93
CA GLY A 275 -0.13 31.42 -14.77
C GLY A 275 0.39 30.01 -14.49
N ASN A 276 1.10 29.84 -13.37
CA ASN A 276 1.56 28.55 -12.86
C ASN A 276 0.46 27.87 -12.03
N VAL A 277 -0.73 27.71 -12.62
CA VAL A 277 -1.90 27.12 -11.96
C VAL A 277 -1.92 25.61 -12.22
N MET A 278 -2.45 24.84 -11.26
CA MET A 278 -2.56 23.37 -11.37
C MET A 278 -3.29 22.95 -12.66
N ARG A 279 -2.77 21.92 -13.33
CA ARG A 279 -3.36 21.36 -14.55
C ARG A 279 -3.70 19.89 -14.36
N ILE A 280 -4.90 19.62 -13.85
CA ILE A 280 -5.41 18.25 -13.72
C ILE A 280 -5.60 17.64 -15.11
N GLU A 281 -5.05 16.45 -15.27
CA GLU A 281 -5.15 15.62 -16.47
C GLU A 281 -6.33 14.66 -16.35
N ARG A 282 -6.57 14.08 -15.15
CA ARG A 282 -7.57 13.04 -14.94
C ARG A 282 -8.32 13.16 -13.62
N LEU A 283 -9.64 12.93 -13.68
CA LEU A 283 -10.55 12.85 -12.54
C LEU A 283 -11.32 11.52 -12.53
N HIS A 284 -11.33 10.84 -11.39
CA HIS A 284 -12.20 9.68 -11.13
C HIS A 284 -13.29 10.06 -10.13
N ILE A 285 -14.53 10.15 -10.60
CA ILE A 285 -15.67 10.70 -9.84
C ILE A 285 -16.87 9.74 -9.82
N LYS A 286 -16.59 8.43 -9.92
CA LYS A 286 -17.63 7.40 -9.88
C LYS A 286 -18.46 7.52 -8.61
N GLY A 287 -19.78 7.47 -8.74
CA GLY A 287 -20.68 7.52 -7.58
C GLY A 287 -20.79 8.90 -6.89
N CYS A 288 -20.30 9.98 -7.52
CA CYS A 288 -20.56 11.34 -7.06
C CYS A 288 -21.93 11.81 -7.55
N GLU A 289 -22.98 11.58 -6.76
CA GLU A 289 -24.38 11.79 -7.15
C GLU A 289 -24.74 13.26 -7.43
N LEU A 290 -24.00 14.21 -6.87
CA LEU A 290 -24.24 15.65 -7.01
C LEU A 290 -23.55 16.26 -8.24
N VAL A 291 -22.87 15.45 -9.04
CA VAL A 291 -22.23 15.90 -10.29
C VAL A 291 -23.21 15.77 -11.45
N SER A 292 -23.54 16.90 -12.08
CA SER A 292 -24.40 16.90 -13.26
C SER A 292 -23.66 16.42 -14.53
N PRO A 293 -24.38 15.81 -15.50
CA PRO A 293 -23.82 15.50 -16.81
C PRO A 293 -23.22 16.71 -17.54
N ASP A 294 -23.81 17.89 -17.36
CA ASP A 294 -23.32 19.14 -17.97
C ASP A 294 -21.95 19.54 -17.42
N ALA A 295 -21.71 19.37 -16.11
CA ALA A 295 -20.40 19.62 -15.52
C ALA A 295 -19.34 18.66 -16.06
N ILE A 296 -19.70 17.38 -16.26
CA ILE A 296 -18.82 16.38 -16.89
C ILE A 296 -18.50 16.77 -18.33
N ALA A 297 -19.51 17.14 -19.13
CA ALA A 297 -19.33 17.59 -20.49
C ALA A 297 -18.43 18.84 -20.55
N TYR A 298 -18.64 19.78 -19.63
CA TYR A 298 -17.83 20.98 -19.49
C TYR A 298 -16.36 20.63 -19.20
N GLY A 299 -16.06 19.81 -18.19
CA GLY A 299 -14.69 19.43 -17.88
C GLY A 299 -13.98 18.68 -19.02
N ARG A 300 -14.69 17.78 -19.71
CA ARG A 300 -14.18 17.07 -20.89
C ARG A 300 -13.88 18.03 -22.06
N ALA A 301 -14.76 19.00 -22.30
CA ALA A 301 -14.53 20.04 -23.33
C ALA A 301 -13.28 20.90 -23.04
N HIS A 302 -12.88 21.00 -21.77
CA HIS A 302 -11.66 21.68 -21.33
C HIS A 302 -10.45 20.74 -21.21
N GLY A 303 -10.53 19.52 -21.76
CA GLY A 303 -9.41 18.60 -21.88
C GLY A 303 -9.08 17.80 -20.62
N ILE A 304 -10.02 17.68 -19.67
CA ILE A 304 -9.89 16.79 -18.51
C ILE A 304 -10.46 15.41 -18.87
N GLU A 305 -9.68 14.35 -18.62
CA GLU A 305 -10.19 12.99 -18.69
C GLU A 305 -11.05 12.69 -17.46
N ILE A 306 -12.37 12.59 -17.64
CA ILE A 306 -13.31 12.32 -16.53
C ILE A 306 -13.87 10.90 -16.64
N LEU A 307 -13.59 10.10 -15.62
CA LEU A 307 -14.03 8.72 -15.47
C LEU A 307 -15.13 8.65 -14.40
N THR A 308 -16.31 8.20 -14.83
CA THR A 308 -17.56 8.10 -14.05
C THR A 308 -17.96 6.66 -13.81
#